data_AF-A0A845X881-F1
#
_entry.id   AF-A0A845X881-F1
#
_cell.length_a   1.000
_cell.length_b   1.000
_cell.length_c   1.000
_cell.angle_alpha   90.00
_cell.angle_beta   90.00
_cell.angle_gamma   90.00
#
_symmetry.space_group_name_H-M   'P 1'
#
loop_
_entity.id
_entity.type
_entity.pdbx_description
1 polymer ?
#
loop_
_entity_poly.entity_id
_entity_poly.type
_entity_poly.pdbx_seq_one_letter_code
_entity_poly.pdbx_strand_id
1 'polypeptide(L)' 'MDIWLRSQDCCGHGYGTDAMVALMRHLHTDFAVEKFIVRPSHRNQRALRAYEKAGF' A
#
# COMPACT_ATOMS: atom_id res chain seq x y z
N MET A 1 5.14 -7.39 1.11
CA MET A 1 4.99 -6.55 -0.10
C MET A 1 5.33 -5.13 0.30
N ASP A 2 6.11 -4.46 -0.54
CA ASP A 2 6.56 -3.08 -0.29
C ASP A 2 6.29 -2.23 -1.53
N ILE A 3 5.79 -1.02 -1.31
CA ILE A 3 5.58 -0.02 -2.36
C ILE A 3 6.20 1.31 -1.93
N TRP A 4 6.76 2.03 -2.89
CA TRP A 4 7.39 3.32 -2.67
C TRP A 4 6.79 4.33 -3.64
N LEU A 5 6.46 5.50 -3.11
CA LEU A 5 6.06 6.62 -3.96
C LEU A 5 7.31 7.25 -4.56
N ARG A 6 7.18 7.75 -5.80
CA ARG A 6 8.29 8.33 -6.56
C ARG A 6 8.97 9.49 -5.83
N SER A 7 8.18 10.38 -5.23
CA SER A 7 8.68 11.54 -4.47
C SER A 7 7.79 11.82 -3.27
N GLN A 8 8.27 12.71 -2.39
CA GLN A 8 7.47 13.19 -1.25
C GLN A 8 6.25 13.99 -1.70
N ASP A 9 6.27 14.60 -2.89
CA ASP A 9 5.14 15.38 -3.43
C ASP A 9 3.93 14.48 -3.71
N CYS A 10 4.15 13.18 -3.91
CA CYS A 10 3.07 12.21 -4.04
C CYS A 10 2.42 11.85 -2.69
N CYS A 11 2.97 12.27 -1.55
CA CYS A 11 2.39 12.02 -0.23
C CYS A 11 1.20 12.95 0.05
N GLY A 12 0.26 12.55 0.92
CA GLY A 12 -0.88 13.39 1.32
C GLY A 12 -2.06 13.41 0.36
N HIS A 13 -1.89 12.92 -0.86
CA HIS A 13 -2.93 12.90 -1.91
C HIS A 13 -3.76 11.60 -1.95
N GLY A 14 -3.43 10.62 -1.11
CA GLY A 14 -4.08 9.30 -1.12
C GLY A 14 -3.46 8.28 -2.08
N TYR A 15 -2.47 8.67 -2.90
CA TYR A 15 -1.82 7.79 -3.87
C TYR A 15 -1.24 6.50 -3.28
N GLY A 16 -0.71 6.55 -2.05
CA GLY A 16 -0.19 5.34 -1.40
C GLY A 16 -1.28 4.28 -1.13
N THR A 17 -2.45 4.72 -0.66
CA THR A 17 -3.60 3.83 -0.43
C THR A 17 -4.17 3.32 -1.75
N ASP A 18 -4.34 4.22 -2.73
CA ASP A 18 -4.87 3.85 -4.06
C ASP A 18 -3.98 2.85 -4.79
N ALA A 19 -2.67 3.09 -4.81
CA ALA A 19 -1.68 2.17 -5.38
C ALA A 19 -1.72 0.80 -4.70
N MET A 20 -1.91 0.77 -3.37
CA MET A 20 -1.99 -0.48 -2.61
C MET A 20 -3.22 -1.29 -3.00
N VAL A 21 -4.38 -0.64 -3.06
CA VAL A 21 -5.65 -1.30 -3.43
C VAL A 21 -5.60 -1.79 -4.87
N ALA A 22 -5.06 -0.99 -5.79
CA ALA A 22 -4.89 -1.40 -7.18
C ALA A 22 -3.97 -2.62 -7.31
N LEU A 23 -2.84 -2.63 -6.59
CA LEU A 23 -1.90 -3.75 -6.59
C LEU A 23 -2.52 -5.02 -6.01
N MET A 24 -3.21 -4.93 -4.87
CA MET A 24 -3.90 -6.08 -4.27
C MET A 24 -4.98 -6.63 -5.21
N ARG A 25 -5.76 -5.76 -5.85
CA ARG A 25 -6.78 -6.18 -6.82
C ARG A 25 -6.17 -6.91 -8.00
N HIS A 26 -5.09 -6.38 -8.59
CA HIS A 26 -4.38 -7.02 -9.69
C HIS A 26 -3.83 -8.40 -9.28
N LEU A 27 -3.18 -8.49 -8.12
CA LEU A 27 -2.63 -9.76 -7.61
C LEU A 27 -3.72 -10.79 -7.29
N HIS A 28 -4.86 -10.34 -6.78
CA HIS A 28 -5.99 -11.22 -6.51
C HIS A 28 -6.64 -11.71 -7.81
N THR A 29 -6.94 -10.80 -8.75
CA THR A 29 -7.67 -11.14 -9.99
C THR A 29 -6.82 -11.98 -10.94
N ASP A 30 -5.55 -11.63 -11.14
CA ASP A 30 -4.73 -12.23 -12.20
C ASP A 30 -3.87 -13.40 -11.69
N PHE A 31 -3.63 -13.47 -10.38
CA PHE A 31 -2.74 -14.47 -9.78
C PHE A 31 -3.38 -15.25 -8.62
N ALA A 32 -4.67 -15.04 -8.33
CA ALA A 32 -5.40 -15.70 -7.24
C ALA A 32 -4.72 -15.57 -5.86
N VAL A 33 -4.03 -14.45 -5.60
CA VAL A 33 -3.41 -14.19 -4.30
C VAL A 33 -4.46 -13.72 -3.30
N GLU A 34 -4.67 -14.50 -2.25
CA GLU A 34 -5.69 -14.21 -1.22
C GLU A 34 -5.12 -13.54 0.04
N LYS A 35 -3.82 -13.71 0.32
CA LYS A 35 -3.20 -13.21 1.55
C LYS A 35 -2.02 -12.29 1.24
N PHE A 36 -2.12 -11.07 1.74
CA PHE A 36 -1.08 -10.05 1.62
C PHE A 36 -0.46 -9.79 3.00
N ILE A 37 0.87 -9.74 3.06
CA ILE A 37 1.61 -9.39 4.28
C ILE A 37 2.46 -8.16 3.99
N VAL A 38 2.32 -7.16 4.85
CA VAL A 38 3.10 -5.92 4.85
C VAL A 38 3.89 -5.80 6.15
N ARG A 39 5.11 -5.26 6.08
CA ARG A 39 5.94 -5.02 7.26
C ARG A 39 6.47 -3.58 7.24
N PRO A 40 5.59 -2.58 7.48
CA PRO A 40 6.04 -1.20 7.63
C PRO A 40 7.02 -1.07 8.79
N SER A 41 8.05 -0.25 8.61
CA SER A 41 8.79 0.27 9.76
C SER A 41 7.88 1.17 10.60
N HIS A 42 7.88 0.99 11.92
CA HIS A 42 7.18 1.88 12.86
C HIS A 42 7.59 3.36 12.73
N ARG A 43 8.79 3.62 12.19
CA ARG A 43 9.27 4.99 11.94
C ARG A 43 8.59 5.64 10.75
N ASN A 44 8.03 4.85 9.83
CA ASN A 44 7.33 5.34 8.66
C ASN A 44 5.82 5.47 8.94
N GLN A 45 5.49 6.49 9.73
CA GLN A 45 4.11 6.81 10.11
C GLN A 45 3.19 7.05 8.90
N ARG A 46 3.74 7.54 7.79
CA ARG A 46 2.97 7.75 6.54
C ARG A 46 2.56 6.42 5.91
N ALA A 47 3.47 5.45 5.85
CA ALA A 47 3.16 4.10 5.34
C ALA A 47 2.16 3.38 6.24
N LEU A 48 2.32 3.46 7.57
CA LEU A 48 1.36 2.89 8.53
C LEU A 48 -0.07 3.39 8.25
N ARG A 49 -0.27 4.72 8.18
CA ARG A 49 -1.58 5.30 7.89
C ARG A 49 -2.12 4.93 6.51
N ALA A 50 -1.25 4.76 5.52
CA ALA A 50 -1.68 4.36 4.18
C ALA A 50 -2.17 2.91 4.16
N TYR A 51 -1.51 2.02 4.90
CA TYR A 51 -1.87 0.61 5.02
C TYR A 51 -3.14 0.40 5.86
N GLU A 52 -3.29 1.10 6.98
CA GLU A 52 -4.54 1.12 7.77
C GLU A 52 -5.74 1.50 6.88
N LYS A 53 -5.58 2.55 6.06
CA LYS A 53 -6.62 2.99 5.10
C LYS A 53 -6.88 1.98 3.98
N ALA A 54 -5.91 1.14 3.65
CA ALA A 54 -6.05 0.09 2.65
C ALA A 54 -6.69 -1.19 3.22
N GLY A 55 -6.96 -1.23 4.53
CA GLY A 55 -7.62 -2.36 5.21
C GLY A 55 -6.67 -3.36 5.87
N PHE A 56 -5.40 -2.98 6.11
CA PHE A 56 -4.45 -3.75 6.90
C PHE A 56 -4.57 -3.49 8.41
#